data_AF-A0A507EY38-F1
#
_entry.id   AF-A0A507EY38-F1
#
_cell.length_a   1.000
_cell.length_b   1.000
_cell.length_c   1.000
_cell.angle_alpha   90.00
_cell.angle_beta   90.00
_cell.angle_gamma   90.00
#
_symmetry.space_group_name_H-M   'P 1'
#
loop_
_entity.id
_entity.type
_entity.pdbx_description
1 polymer ?
#
loop_
_entity_poly.entity_id
_entity_poly.type
_entity_poly.pdbx_seq_one_letter_code
_entity_poly.pdbx_strand_id
1 'polypeptide(L)'
;MSDTTTPAEKKKRVGRRLDDSAPASRQQELNRANGRKFRERQKQQLTALEMQVKEFHQLTDSLRTSLALVRKEKDDLKDMIHKLEHSNSLLVMQQQQQQQQQQQHSQLLLVGSSPCFNCAAEALKAQFFHDENVVLKAKLAAQTKEFESYFGQPQKMGDFEVMFDVVTPSPPAPAADISQVSLSFLDSNAVASAAVPQDPPSSVGSVLSDDWMDVFGFEHNTKTAEQMYGPLKVEFARYSLNLIPLMKGNHHVNIILDSLVAASRTNDPSKIRKLLTRSFAAKHKLVTSPGMQHPTQSIRRATIEILSTLQNFNTQHLDYMLSLISDKHRLEKMFREPCCIDEGIGRTQEALKAVPALSGAHQVIDEYAIIASQPYISPELFLELRQRIEKIERWCLPGSDDAKRVEDIFVTHRRENKALITKRLEESMRDLDLS
;
A
#
# COMPACT_ATOMS: atom_id res chain seq x y z
N MET A 1 48.37 -24.64 -58.24
CA MET A 1 47.03 -25.02 -57.73
C MET A 1 46.61 -23.93 -56.79
N SER A 2 45.87 -22.96 -57.33
CA SER A 2 45.59 -21.68 -56.67
C SER A 2 44.09 -21.42 -56.80
N ASP A 3 43.34 -21.84 -55.78
CA ASP A 3 41.89 -21.63 -55.74
C ASP A 3 41.60 -20.14 -55.55
N THR A 4 41.06 -19.55 -56.61
CA THR A 4 40.71 -18.14 -56.65
C THR A 4 39.28 -18.00 -56.14
N THR A 5 39.13 -17.65 -54.88
CA THR A 5 37.84 -17.35 -54.25
C THR A 5 37.25 -16.08 -54.86
N THR A 6 36.24 -16.24 -55.70
CA THR A 6 35.45 -15.14 -56.27
C THR A 6 34.53 -14.55 -55.20
N PRO A 7 34.53 -13.22 -54.98
CA PRO A 7 33.69 -12.60 -53.97
C PRO A 7 32.23 -12.57 -54.42
N ALA A 8 31.34 -13.11 -53.58
CA ALA A 8 29.90 -13.13 -53.83
C ALA A 8 29.34 -11.70 -53.91
N GLU A 9 28.79 -11.33 -55.08
CA GLU A 9 28.11 -10.06 -55.30
C GLU A 9 26.89 -9.93 -54.38
N LYS A 10 26.93 -8.94 -53.49
CA LYS A 10 25.81 -8.58 -52.62
C LYS A 10 24.68 -8.01 -53.48
N LYS A 11 23.66 -8.83 -53.80
CA LYS A 11 22.40 -8.38 -54.41
C LYS A 11 21.78 -7.27 -53.56
N LYS A 12 21.85 -6.03 -54.03
CA LYS A 12 21.17 -4.89 -53.41
C LYS A 12 19.66 -5.16 -53.43
N ARG A 13 19.06 -5.40 -52.26
CA ARG A 13 17.60 -5.38 -52.07
C ARG A 13 17.11 -3.93 -52.25
N VAL A 14 17.00 -3.49 -53.49
CA VAL A 14 16.34 -2.23 -53.84
C VAL A 14 14.85 -2.47 -53.67
N GLY A 15 14.25 -1.89 -52.62
CA GLY A 15 12.80 -1.91 -52.44
C GLY A 15 12.12 -1.39 -53.71
N ARG A 16 11.04 -2.06 -54.15
CA ARG A 16 10.27 -1.62 -55.31
C ARG A 16 9.89 -0.16 -55.13
N ARG A 17 10.36 0.70 -56.03
CA ARG A 17 9.97 2.12 -56.08
C ARG A 17 8.45 2.19 -56.26
N LEU A 18 7.82 3.21 -55.66
CA LEU A 18 6.40 3.47 -55.91
C LEU A 18 6.24 3.76 -57.41
N ASP A 19 5.55 2.88 -58.13
CA ASP A 19 5.07 3.22 -59.47
C ASP A 19 3.96 4.27 -59.31
N ASP A 20 4.19 5.45 -59.87
CA ASP A 20 3.20 6.55 -59.96
C ASP A 20 2.08 6.25 -60.98
N SER A 21 2.04 5.03 -61.54
CA SER A 21 0.97 4.62 -62.43
C SER A 21 -0.36 4.51 -61.67
N ALA A 22 -1.39 5.11 -62.28
CA ALA A 22 -2.76 5.01 -61.82
C ALA A 22 -3.15 3.52 -61.70
N PRO A 23 -3.75 3.09 -60.57
CA PRO A 23 -4.10 1.69 -60.36
C PRO A 23 -5.08 1.23 -61.44
N ALA A 24 -4.86 0.04 -61.98
CA ALA A 24 -5.67 -0.51 -63.08
C ALA A 24 -7.11 -0.87 -62.65
N SER A 25 -7.38 -0.90 -61.34
CA SER A 25 -8.69 -1.25 -60.76
C SER A 25 -8.91 -0.57 -59.41
N ARG A 26 -10.18 -0.24 -59.12
CA ARG A 26 -10.64 0.30 -57.82
C ARG A 26 -10.23 -0.57 -56.64
N GLN A 27 -10.20 -1.90 -56.82
CA GLN A 27 -9.76 -2.83 -55.76
C GLN A 27 -8.27 -2.65 -55.43
N GLN A 28 -7.44 -2.39 -56.46
CA GLN A 28 -6.02 -2.15 -56.27
C GLN A 28 -5.77 -0.81 -55.55
N GLU A 29 -6.60 0.20 -55.81
CA GLU A 29 -6.58 1.48 -55.08
C GLU A 29 -6.93 1.32 -53.60
N LEU A 30 -8.01 0.59 -53.29
CA LEU A 30 -8.41 0.29 -51.90
C LEU A 30 -7.31 -0.49 -51.16
N ASN A 31 -6.70 -1.48 -51.80
CA ASN A 31 -5.58 -2.22 -51.20
C ASN A 31 -4.35 -1.34 -50.96
N ARG A 32 -4.01 -0.43 -51.90
CA ARG A 32 -2.94 0.56 -51.72
C ARG A 32 -3.26 1.50 -50.55
N ALA A 33 -4.50 1.98 -50.44
CA ALA A 33 -4.95 2.85 -49.34
C ALA A 33 -4.92 2.14 -47.97
N ASN A 34 -5.43 0.91 -47.90
CA ASN A 34 -5.40 0.09 -46.69
C ASN A 34 -3.96 -0.22 -46.26
N GLY A 35 -3.07 -0.51 -47.21
CA GLY A 35 -1.65 -0.71 -46.95
C GLY A 35 -0.96 0.56 -46.41
N ARG A 36 -1.33 1.75 -46.90
CA ARG A 36 -0.86 3.04 -46.34
C ARG A 36 -1.35 3.23 -44.91
N LYS A 37 -2.65 3.09 -44.66
CA LYS A 37 -3.25 3.20 -43.32
C LYS A 37 -2.65 2.19 -42.33
N PHE A 38 -2.35 0.97 -42.79
CA PHE A 38 -1.70 -0.03 -41.94
C PHE A 38 -0.28 0.40 -41.55
N ARG A 39 0.55 0.84 -42.50
CA ARG A 39 1.90 1.35 -42.23
C ARG A 39 1.88 2.59 -41.34
N GLU A 40 0.91 3.48 -41.55
CA GLU A 40 0.70 4.66 -40.72
C GLU A 40 0.37 4.29 -39.27
N ARG A 41 -0.57 3.35 -39.06
CA ARG A 41 -0.88 2.82 -37.72
C ARG A 41 0.32 2.14 -37.08
N GLN A 42 1.10 1.36 -37.82
CA GLN A 42 2.35 0.77 -37.31
C GLN A 42 3.37 1.85 -36.90
N LYS A 43 3.53 2.91 -37.71
CA LYS A 43 4.41 4.03 -37.38
C LYS A 43 3.95 4.75 -36.11
N GLN A 44 2.65 5.03 -36.00
CA GLN A 44 2.06 5.64 -34.79
C GLN A 44 2.28 4.77 -33.56
N GLN A 45 2.10 3.45 -33.66
CA GLN A 45 2.35 2.51 -32.57
C GLN A 45 3.82 2.48 -32.15
N LEU A 46 4.76 2.47 -33.11
CA LEU A 46 6.19 2.55 -32.82
C LEU A 46 6.55 3.86 -32.12
N THR A 47 6.07 5.00 -32.61
CA THR A 47 6.30 6.30 -31.98
C THR A 47 5.72 6.35 -30.56
N ALA A 48 4.53 5.78 -30.34
CA ALA A 48 3.94 5.69 -29.01
C ALA A 48 4.79 4.84 -28.04
N LEU A 49 5.31 3.69 -28.51
CA LEU A 49 6.21 2.85 -27.72
C LEU A 49 7.54 3.55 -27.43
N GLU A 50 8.11 4.26 -28.40
CA GLU A 50 9.34 5.05 -28.22
C GLU A 50 9.15 6.15 -27.16
N MET A 51 7.99 6.84 -27.16
CA MET A 51 7.66 7.82 -26.12
C MET A 51 7.54 7.17 -24.74
N GLN A 52 6.82 6.04 -24.62
CA GLN A 52 6.71 5.32 -23.34
C GLN A 52 8.08 4.87 -22.83
N VAL A 53 8.94 4.34 -23.69
CA VAL A 53 10.31 3.96 -23.32
C VAL A 53 11.08 5.18 -22.80
N LYS A 54 10.96 6.33 -23.46
CA LYS A 54 11.60 7.58 -23.01
C LYS A 54 11.08 8.04 -21.64
N GLU A 55 9.77 7.98 -21.42
CA GLU A 55 9.15 8.31 -20.12
C GLU A 55 9.65 7.37 -19.01
N PHE A 56 9.74 6.06 -19.27
CA PHE A 56 10.29 5.11 -18.31
C PHE A 56 11.76 5.36 -17.98
N HIS A 57 12.57 5.77 -18.96
CA HIS A 57 13.97 6.15 -18.70
C HIS A 57 14.04 7.41 -17.81
N GLN A 58 13.24 8.44 -18.12
CA GLN A 58 13.17 9.65 -17.29
C GLN A 58 12.72 9.36 -15.86
N LEU A 59 11.70 8.51 -15.69
CA LEU A 59 11.23 8.09 -14.38
C LEU A 59 12.31 7.31 -13.62
N THR A 60 13.02 6.40 -14.31
CA THR A 60 14.12 5.62 -13.72
C THR A 60 15.26 6.53 -13.26
N ASP A 61 15.63 7.52 -14.05
CA ASP A 61 16.70 8.47 -13.69
C ASP A 61 16.27 9.39 -12.55
N SER A 62 15.01 9.85 -12.54
CA SER A 62 14.45 10.59 -11.41
C SER A 62 14.47 9.78 -10.12
N LEU A 63 14.09 8.49 -10.18
CA LEU A 63 14.13 7.58 -9.03
C LEU A 63 15.56 7.32 -8.56
N ARG A 64 16.52 7.17 -9.47
CA ARG A 64 17.95 7.04 -9.12
C ARG A 64 18.47 8.27 -8.39
N THR A 65 18.13 9.46 -8.85
CA THR A 65 18.50 10.72 -8.20
C THR A 65 17.87 10.84 -6.81
N SER A 66 16.58 10.53 -6.67
CA SER A 66 15.90 10.51 -5.37
C SER A 66 16.54 9.51 -4.40
N LEU A 67 16.86 8.30 -4.88
CA LEU A 67 17.53 7.27 -4.07
C LEU A 67 18.94 7.72 -3.64
N ALA A 68 19.67 8.40 -4.52
CA ALA A 68 20.98 8.98 -4.18
C ALA A 68 20.87 10.05 -3.08
N LEU A 69 19.85 10.90 -3.12
CA LEU A 69 19.58 11.89 -2.06
C LEU A 69 19.25 11.22 -0.72
N VAL A 70 18.35 10.23 -0.71
CA VAL A 70 17.98 9.50 0.52
C VAL A 70 19.18 8.74 1.10
N ARG A 71 20.07 8.20 0.27
CA ARG A 71 21.32 7.59 0.75
C ARG A 71 22.24 8.60 1.41
N LYS A 72 22.39 9.78 0.81
CA LYS A 72 23.18 10.86 1.39
C LYS A 72 22.61 11.30 2.74
N GLU A 73 21.31 11.54 2.84
CA GLU A 73 20.65 11.90 4.11
C GLU A 73 20.84 10.83 5.19
N LYS A 74 20.75 9.55 4.81
CA LYS A 74 21.02 8.43 5.73
C LYS A 74 22.46 8.45 6.24
N ASP A 75 23.42 8.74 5.39
CA ASP A 75 24.83 8.82 5.77
C ASP A 75 25.10 10.05 6.65
N ASP A 76 24.52 11.21 6.32
CA ASP A 76 24.58 12.42 7.15
C ASP A 76 23.99 12.20 8.56
N LEU A 77 22.86 11.47 8.65
CA LEU A 77 22.24 11.10 9.93
C LEU A 77 23.09 10.13 10.74
N LYS A 78 23.75 9.16 10.09
CA LYS A 78 24.69 8.26 10.79
C LYS A 78 25.88 9.00 11.35
N ASP A 79 26.44 9.94 10.60
CA ASP A 79 27.53 10.79 11.06
C ASP A 79 27.11 11.65 12.26
N MET A 80 25.87 12.16 12.25
CA MET A 80 25.31 12.89 13.38
C MET A 80 25.14 12.00 14.63
N ILE A 81 24.63 10.78 14.46
CA ILE A 81 24.50 9.80 15.55
C ILE A 81 25.89 9.51 16.16
N HIS A 82 26.91 9.25 15.34
CA HIS A 82 28.26 9.02 15.84
C HIS A 82 28.86 10.22 16.59
N LYS A 83 28.61 11.45 16.12
CA LYS A 83 29.01 12.67 16.85
C LYS A 83 28.32 12.78 18.21
N LEU A 84 27.03 12.47 18.28
CA LEU A 84 26.26 12.49 19.53
C LEU A 84 26.71 11.38 20.49
N GLU A 85 26.97 10.16 20.01
CA GLU A 85 27.53 9.06 20.79
C GLU A 85 28.89 9.43 21.38
N HIS A 86 29.76 10.04 20.57
CA HIS A 86 31.06 10.51 21.05
C HIS A 86 30.92 11.61 22.11
N SER A 87 30.06 12.61 21.89
CA SER A 87 29.78 13.65 22.88
C SER A 87 29.21 13.08 24.17
N ASN A 88 28.29 12.12 24.09
CA ASN A 88 27.73 11.45 25.26
C ASN A 88 28.80 10.66 26.03
N SER A 89 29.71 9.97 25.32
CA SER A 89 30.83 9.27 25.95
C SER A 89 31.74 10.23 26.74
N LEU A 90 32.06 11.40 26.18
CA LEU A 90 32.86 12.42 26.88
C LEU A 90 32.15 12.97 28.12
N LEU A 91 30.83 13.23 28.05
CA LEU A 91 30.04 13.68 29.20
C LEU A 91 29.97 12.63 30.31
N VAL A 92 29.78 11.36 29.95
CA VAL A 92 29.80 10.25 30.92
C VAL A 92 31.17 10.15 31.60
N MET A 93 32.26 10.28 30.84
CA MET A 93 33.62 10.28 31.39
C MET A 93 33.84 11.46 32.35
N GLN A 94 33.38 12.66 31.99
CA GLN A 94 33.44 13.85 32.85
C GLN A 94 32.64 13.66 34.14
N GLN A 95 31.45 13.07 34.06
CA GLN A 95 30.61 12.78 35.22
C GLN A 95 31.27 11.77 36.16
N GLN A 96 31.89 10.71 35.64
CA GLN A 96 32.65 9.76 36.45
C GLN A 96 33.84 10.42 37.16
N GLN A 97 34.55 11.33 36.48
CA GLN A 97 35.67 12.06 37.09
C GLN A 97 35.21 12.98 38.24
N GLN A 98 34.06 13.65 38.09
CA GLN A 98 33.47 14.45 39.17
C GLN A 98 33.05 13.60 40.38
N GLN A 99 32.46 12.41 40.15
CA GLN A 99 32.09 11.51 41.24
C GLN A 99 33.32 11.00 42.01
N GLN A 100 34.44 10.71 41.32
CA GLN A 100 35.68 10.32 42.00
C GLN A 100 36.27 11.45 42.86
N GLN A 101 36.21 12.70 42.39
CA GLN A 101 36.66 13.85 43.18
C GLN A 101 35.79 14.06 44.43
N GLN A 102 34.46 13.90 44.33
CA GLN A 102 33.56 13.98 45.49
C GLN A 102 33.82 12.88 46.53
N GLN A 103 34.16 11.66 46.08
CA GLN A 103 34.52 10.57 46.98
C GLN A 103 35.85 10.83 47.70
N GLN A 104 36.86 11.37 47.00
CA GLN A 104 38.13 11.76 47.63
C GLN A 104 37.96 12.91 48.62
N HIS A 105 37.11 13.90 48.31
CA HIS A 105 36.84 15.01 49.21
C HIS A 105 36.11 14.57 50.48
N SER A 106 35.14 13.64 50.35
CA SER A 106 34.45 13.03 51.49
C SER A 106 35.38 12.25 52.43
N GLN A 107 36.44 11.60 51.90
CA GLN A 107 37.42 10.87 52.72
C GLN A 107 38.40 11.81 53.46
N LEU A 108 38.76 12.95 52.88
CA LEU A 108 39.62 13.96 53.54
C LEU A 108 38.91 14.67 54.71
N LEU A 109 37.58 14.79 54.68
CA LEU A 109 36.79 15.37 55.77
C LEU A 109 36.65 14.45 57.00
N LEU A 110 37.04 13.17 56.91
CA LEU A 110 36.93 12.22 58.03
C LEU A 110 38.15 12.19 58.98
N VAL A 111 39.25 12.88 58.66
CA VAL A 111 40.50 12.85 59.45
C VAL A 111 40.95 14.27 59.79
N GLY A 112 40.30 14.90 60.76
CA GLY A 112 40.71 16.22 61.26
C GLY A 112 39.97 16.59 62.54
N SER A 113 40.72 16.77 63.63
CA SER A 113 40.27 16.96 65.00
C SER A 113 39.13 17.98 65.20
N SER A 114 38.15 17.59 66.03
CA SER A 114 37.17 18.41 66.76
C SER A 114 37.05 19.88 66.32
N PRO A 115 36.17 20.19 65.35
CA PRO A 115 35.86 21.57 65.01
C PRO A 115 35.03 22.21 66.12
N CYS A 116 35.35 23.46 66.42
CA CYS A 116 34.43 24.40 67.07
C CYS A 116 33.04 24.28 66.41
N PHE A 117 31.99 24.11 67.22
CA PHE A 117 30.61 23.88 66.77
C PHE A 117 30.12 24.92 65.74
N ASN A 118 30.60 26.17 65.86
CA ASN A 118 30.28 27.23 64.91
C ASN A 118 31.00 27.07 63.56
N CYS A 119 32.24 26.59 63.54
CA CYS A 119 32.99 26.39 62.30
C CYS A 119 32.43 25.23 61.46
N ALA A 120 31.92 24.18 62.10
CA ALA A 120 31.29 23.06 61.40
C ALA A 120 29.96 23.46 60.75
N ALA A 121 29.15 24.25 61.45
CA ALA A 121 27.89 24.77 60.91
C ALA A 121 28.14 25.74 59.74
N GLU A 122 29.15 26.60 59.86
CA GLU A 122 29.51 27.55 58.81
C GLU A 122 30.13 26.86 57.59
N ALA A 123 30.92 25.80 57.79
CA ALA A 123 31.43 24.96 56.70
C ALA A 123 30.30 24.23 55.95
N LEU A 124 29.32 23.66 56.67
CA LEU A 124 28.13 23.05 56.04
C LEU A 124 27.31 24.08 55.26
N LYS A 125 27.17 25.29 55.79
CA LYS A 125 26.47 26.39 55.12
C LYS A 125 27.21 26.86 53.87
N ALA A 126 28.55 26.97 53.93
CA ALA A 126 29.38 27.29 52.78
C ALA A 126 29.31 26.20 51.70
N GLN A 127 29.29 24.92 52.10
CA GLN A 127 29.12 23.79 51.19
C GLN A 127 27.75 23.80 50.51
N PHE A 128 26.68 24.04 51.27
CA PHE A 128 25.33 24.18 50.72
C PHE A 128 25.26 25.29 49.66
N PHE A 129 25.79 26.48 49.95
CA PHE A 129 25.80 27.57 48.99
C PHE A 129 26.71 27.32 47.79
N HIS A 130 27.80 26.57 47.97
CA HIS A 130 28.66 26.15 46.88
C HIS A 130 27.90 25.23 45.91
N ASP A 131 27.22 24.21 46.43
CA ASP A 131 26.42 23.27 45.64
C ASP A 131 25.28 23.99 44.91
N GLU A 132 24.59 24.91 45.59
CA GLU A 132 23.55 25.74 44.97
C GLU A 132 24.11 26.64 43.85
N ASN A 133 25.31 27.22 44.04
CA ASN A 133 25.99 28.00 43.01
C ASN A 133 26.36 27.15 41.78
N VAL A 134 26.83 25.91 42.00
CA VAL A 134 27.15 24.98 40.91
C VAL A 134 25.90 24.64 40.10
N VAL A 135 24.78 24.36 40.77
CA VAL A 135 23.49 24.10 40.11
C VAL A 135 23.00 25.32 39.34
N LEU A 136 23.09 26.52 39.91
CA LEU A 136 22.70 27.76 39.24
C LEU A 136 23.55 28.04 38.01
N LYS A 137 24.88 27.84 38.09
CA LYS A 137 25.77 27.99 36.93
C LYS A 137 25.44 26.99 35.81
N ALA A 138 25.10 25.75 36.15
CA ALA A 138 24.69 24.74 35.17
C ALA A 138 23.37 25.13 34.48
N LYS A 139 22.37 25.62 35.23
CA LYS A 139 21.11 26.13 34.66
C LYS A 139 21.34 27.32 33.74
N LEU A 140 22.20 28.26 34.13
CA LEU A 140 22.50 29.45 33.34
C LEU A 140 23.22 29.07 32.03
N ALA A 141 24.19 28.14 32.08
CA ALA A 141 24.82 27.61 30.88
C ALA A 141 23.85 26.87 29.93
N ALA A 142 22.90 26.10 30.48
CA ALA A 142 21.87 25.42 29.69
C ALA A 142 20.94 26.44 29.00
N GLN A 143 20.48 27.47 29.72
CA GLN A 143 19.67 28.54 29.13
C GLN A 143 20.43 29.33 28.06
N THR A 144 21.72 29.63 28.27
CA THR A 144 22.54 30.29 27.24
C THR A 144 22.63 29.44 25.98
N LYS A 145 22.78 28.11 26.11
CA LYS A 145 22.86 27.18 24.98
C LYS A 145 21.53 27.06 24.23
N GLU A 146 20.40 27.07 24.95
CA GLU A 146 19.07 27.16 24.32
C GLU A 146 18.91 28.48 23.57
N PHE A 147 19.33 29.60 24.16
CA PHE A 147 19.23 30.91 23.52
C PHE A 147 20.08 31.00 22.24
N GLU A 148 21.31 30.46 22.25
CA GLU A 148 22.17 30.34 21.06
C GLU A 148 21.57 29.42 19.99
N SER A 149 20.86 28.36 20.38
CA SER A 149 20.12 27.48 19.47
C SER A 149 18.95 28.20 18.78
N TYR A 150 18.27 29.12 19.46
CA TYR A 150 17.15 29.88 18.88
C TYR A 150 17.61 31.01 17.97
N PHE A 151 18.75 31.65 18.26
CA PHE A 151 19.24 32.78 17.47
C PHE A 151 20.09 32.40 16.26
N GLY A 152 20.46 31.13 16.13
CA GLY A 152 21.27 30.64 15.02
C GLY A 152 22.69 31.22 15.04
N GLN A 153 23.66 30.47 14.53
CA GLN A 153 24.96 31.06 14.24
C GLN A 153 24.76 32.30 13.36
N PRO A 154 25.44 33.43 13.62
CA PRO A 154 25.44 34.55 12.70
C PRO A 154 26.00 34.05 11.38
N GLN A 155 25.11 33.69 10.45
CA GLN A 155 25.46 33.59 9.06
C GLN A 155 26.00 34.97 8.71
N LYS A 156 27.25 35.01 8.24
CA LYS A 156 27.82 36.18 7.57
C LYS A 156 26.92 36.52 6.39
N MET A 157 25.86 37.30 6.62
CA MET A 157 25.09 37.90 5.56
C MET A 157 25.94 39.02 5.00
N GLY A 158 26.33 38.84 3.74
CA GLY A 158 26.75 39.96 2.90
C GLY A 158 25.59 40.95 2.74
N ASP A 159 25.96 42.20 2.54
CA ASP A 159 25.08 43.35 2.33
C ASP A 159 23.83 43.01 1.52
N PHE A 160 22.68 43.05 2.17
CA PHE A 160 21.39 43.10 1.50
C PHE A 160 20.49 44.10 2.24
N GLU A 161 20.51 45.33 1.72
CA GLU A 161 19.65 46.43 2.10
C GLU A 161 18.23 46.18 1.56
N VAL A 162 17.26 45.90 2.42
CA VAL A 162 15.84 45.88 2.06
C VAL A 162 15.02 46.56 3.15
N MET A 163 14.41 47.68 2.76
CA MET A 163 13.30 48.35 3.44
C MET A 163 12.17 47.36 3.73
N PHE A 164 11.63 47.38 4.95
CA PHE A 164 10.31 46.81 5.22
C PHE A 164 9.43 47.83 5.93
N ASP A 165 8.42 48.28 5.20
CA ASP A 165 7.23 48.97 5.68
C ASP A 165 6.42 48.02 6.57
N VAL A 166 6.05 48.50 7.76
CA VAL A 166 5.27 47.77 8.76
C VAL A 166 3.79 48.10 8.56
N VAL A 167 3.02 47.13 8.05
CA VAL A 167 1.55 47.12 8.18
C VAL A 167 1.18 46.02 9.16
N THR A 168 0.70 46.43 10.33
CA THR A 168 0.18 45.61 11.41
C THR A 168 -1.29 45.21 11.14
N PRO A 169 -1.67 43.93 11.31
CA PRO A 169 -3.07 43.56 11.50
C PRO A 169 -3.41 43.35 12.98
N SER A 170 -4.57 43.88 13.38
CA SER A 170 -5.17 43.80 14.73
C SER A 170 -5.68 42.39 15.09
N PRO A 171 -5.83 42.08 16.40
CA PRO A 171 -6.25 40.77 16.91
C PRO A 171 -7.78 40.53 16.91
N PRO A 172 -8.24 39.27 17.01
CA PRO A 172 -9.63 38.87 16.82
C PRO A 172 -10.49 38.98 18.09
N ALA A 173 -11.78 39.27 17.89
CA ALA A 173 -12.84 39.20 18.91
C ALA A 173 -13.53 37.81 18.95
N PRO A 174 -14.18 37.43 20.06
CA PRO A 174 -14.47 36.03 20.38
C PRO A 174 -15.89 35.55 20.02
N ALA A 175 -15.98 34.23 19.81
CA ALA A 175 -17.06 33.29 20.08
C ALA A 175 -18.49 33.61 19.63
N ALA A 176 -18.97 32.87 18.63
CA ALA A 176 -20.37 32.51 18.47
C ALA A 176 -20.49 30.98 18.32
N ASP A 177 -21.30 30.46 19.23
CA ASP A 177 -21.69 29.07 19.45
C ASP A 177 -22.63 28.59 18.32
N ILE A 178 -22.30 27.48 17.67
CA ILE A 178 -23.21 26.78 16.75
C ILE A 178 -23.27 25.32 17.16
N SER A 179 -24.27 25.05 17.99
CA SER A 179 -24.77 23.75 18.37
C SER A 179 -25.54 23.09 17.20
N GLN A 180 -25.34 21.77 17.08
CA GLN A 180 -26.31 20.77 16.56
C GLN A 180 -26.83 20.94 15.12
N VAL A 181 -26.17 20.26 14.17
CA VAL A 181 -26.83 19.80 12.94
C VAL A 181 -27.28 18.36 13.16
N SER A 182 -28.56 18.20 13.48
CA SER A 182 -29.27 16.92 13.48
C SER A 182 -29.52 16.48 12.03
N LEU A 183 -28.89 15.38 11.62
CA LEU A 183 -29.21 14.66 10.38
C LEU A 183 -30.38 13.72 10.66
N SER A 184 -31.61 14.20 10.48
CA SER A 184 -32.81 13.36 10.45
C SER A 184 -32.88 12.60 9.13
N PHE A 185 -32.64 11.29 9.23
CA PHE A 185 -32.99 10.27 8.26
C PHE A 185 -34.51 10.33 7.99
N LEU A 186 -34.89 10.25 6.71
CA LEU A 186 -36.27 10.03 6.31
C LEU A 186 -36.67 8.58 6.62
N ASP A 187 -37.41 8.42 7.72
CA ASP A 187 -38.23 7.25 8.03
C ASP A 187 -39.39 7.14 7.02
N SER A 188 -39.42 6.04 6.27
CA SER A 188 -40.62 5.60 5.55
C SER A 188 -41.29 4.52 6.38
N ASN A 189 -42.15 4.96 7.30
CA ASN A 189 -42.96 4.05 8.10
C ASN A 189 -44.25 3.65 7.38
N ALA A 190 -44.56 2.37 7.55
CA ALA A 190 -45.72 1.66 7.08
C ALA A 190 -47.04 2.28 7.57
N VAL A 191 -48.06 2.26 6.70
CA VAL A 191 -49.46 2.31 7.11
C VAL A 191 -50.14 1.05 6.59
N ALA A 192 -50.66 0.28 7.55
CA ALA A 192 -51.48 -0.89 7.34
C ALA A 192 -52.96 -0.50 7.14
N SER A 193 -53.64 -1.35 6.36
CA SER A 193 -55.07 -1.68 6.41
C SER A 193 -56.12 -0.65 5.96
N ALA A 194 -56.70 -0.92 4.79
CA ALA A 194 -58.15 -0.99 4.64
C ALA A 194 -58.51 -2.03 3.57
N ALA A 195 -59.24 -3.07 3.98
CA ALA A 195 -59.81 -4.11 3.13
C ALA A 195 -61.15 -3.65 2.53
N VAL A 196 -61.39 -3.85 1.23
CA VAL A 196 -62.71 -3.92 0.54
C VAL A 196 -62.52 -4.63 -0.83
N PRO A 197 -63.52 -5.36 -1.37
CA PRO A 197 -63.34 -6.60 -2.14
C PRO A 197 -63.51 -6.54 -3.68
N GLN A 198 -63.05 -7.63 -4.32
CA GLN A 198 -63.40 -8.26 -5.64
C GLN A 198 -64.25 -7.48 -6.66
N ASP A 199 -63.74 -7.26 -7.89
CA ASP A 199 -63.93 -8.13 -9.08
C ASP A 199 -63.34 -7.48 -10.37
N PRO A 200 -63.06 -8.24 -11.45
CA PRO A 200 -62.24 -7.80 -12.59
C PRO A 200 -63.06 -7.28 -13.77
N PRO A 201 -62.50 -6.35 -14.56
CA PRO A 201 -62.75 -6.36 -15.99
C PRO A 201 -61.45 -6.44 -16.80
N SER A 202 -61.41 -7.46 -17.63
CA SER A 202 -60.59 -7.61 -18.81
C SER A 202 -60.39 -6.28 -19.55
N SER A 203 -59.16 -5.77 -19.58
CA SER A 203 -58.77 -4.60 -20.37
C SER A 203 -57.61 -4.95 -21.29
N VAL A 204 -58.00 -5.32 -22.51
CA VAL A 204 -57.42 -5.02 -23.82
C VAL A 204 -55.99 -4.46 -23.82
N GLY A 205 -55.12 -5.19 -24.53
CA GLY A 205 -53.69 -4.95 -24.67
C GLY A 205 -53.31 -3.53 -25.08
N SER A 206 -52.51 -2.90 -24.21
CA SER A 206 -51.65 -1.77 -24.54
C SER A 206 -50.31 -2.32 -25.03
N VAL A 207 -50.26 -2.69 -26.32
CA VAL A 207 -49.03 -2.95 -27.08
C VAL A 207 -48.43 -1.60 -27.50
N LEU A 208 -47.98 -0.83 -26.51
CA LEU A 208 -47.22 0.40 -26.76
C LEU A 208 -45.75 0.11 -26.46
N SER A 209 -45.09 -0.44 -27.50
CA SER A 209 -43.73 -0.12 -27.93
C SER A 209 -42.69 0.12 -26.82
N ASP A 210 -42.12 -0.99 -26.33
CA ASP A 210 -40.84 -1.01 -25.61
C ASP A 210 -39.62 -0.79 -26.55
N ASP A 211 -39.83 -0.73 -27.87
CA ASP A 211 -38.75 -0.67 -28.87
C ASP A 211 -37.99 0.68 -28.92
N TRP A 212 -38.44 1.72 -28.19
CA TRP A 212 -37.73 3.01 -28.10
C TRP A 212 -36.84 3.15 -26.86
N MET A 213 -36.91 2.22 -25.90
CA MET A 213 -36.02 2.22 -24.73
C MET A 213 -34.62 1.63 -25.03
N ASP A 214 -34.46 0.88 -26.11
CA ASP A 214 -33.16 0.39 -26.59
C ASP A 214 -32.28 1.49 -27.24
N VAL A 215 -32.90 2.57 -27.74
CA VAL A 215 -32.18 3.65 -28.45
C VAL A 215 -31.56 4.66 -27.49
N PHE A 216 -32.16 4.83 -26.30
CA PHE A 216 -31.54 5.51 -25.18
C PHE A 216 -30.98 4.48 -24.19
N GLY A 217 -30.13 3.58 -24.68
CA GLY A 217 -29.38 2.57 -23.94
C GLY A 217 -28.55 3.16 -22.79
N PHE A 218 -29.25 3.61 -21.75
CA PHE A 218 -28.80 3.79 -20.37
C PHE A 218 -28.83 2.45 -19.65
N GLU A 219 -28.74 1.32 -20.38
CA GLU A 219 -28.11 0.14 -19.84
C GLU A 219 -26.84 0.61 -19.16
N HIS A 220 -26.77 0.44 -17.85
CA HIS A 220 -25.67 0.90 -17.04
C HIS A 220 -24.38 0.32 -17.60
N ASN A 221 -23.74 1.07 -18.50
CA ASN A 221 -22.54 0.65 -19.19
C ASN A 221 -21.43 0.79 -18.15
N THR A 222 -21.40 -0.19 -17.26
CA THR A 222 -20.46 -0.30 -16.16
C THR A 222 -19.10 -0.30 -16.80
N LYS A 223 -18.42 0.84 -16.67
CA LYS A 223 -17.09 1.03 -17.22
C LYS A 223 -16.18 -0.05 -16.66
N THR A 224 -15.28 -0.58 -17.47
CA THR A 224 -14.30 -1.54 -16.98
C THR A 224 -13.34 -0.85 -16.01
N ALA A 225 -12.67 -1.63 -15.16
CA ALA A 225 -11.66 -1.07 -14.25
C ALA A 225 -10.56 -0.32 -15.03
N GLU A 226 -10.17 -0.85 -16.20
CA GLU A 226 -9.20 -0.23 -17.09
C GLU A 226 -9.71 1.08 -17.70
N GLN A 227 -11.00 1.20 -18.00
CA GLN A 227 -11.59 2.45 -18.47
C GLN A 227 -11.67 3.53 -17.37
N MET A 228 -11.84 3.12 -16.11
CA MET A 228 -11.95 4.04 -14.97
C MET A 228 -10.58 4.53 -14.48
N TYR A 229 -9.60 3.65 -14.40
CA TYR A 229 -8.32 3.91 -13.72
C TYR A 229 -7.09 3.73 -14.64
N GLY A 230 -7.30 3.45 -15.92
CA GLY A 230 -6.24 3.18 -16.89
C GLY A 230 -5.70 1.74 -16.82
N PRO A 231 -4.66 1.40 -17.58
CA PRO A 231 -4.10 0.05 -17.61
C PRO A 231 -3.51 -0.37 -16.26
N LEU A 232 -3.69 -1.64 -15.88
CA LEU A 232 -3.08 -2.22 -14.68
C LEU A 232 -1.55 -2.16 -14.77
N LYS A 233 -0.90 -1.76 -13.68
CA LYS A 233 0.55 -1.71 -13.53
C LYS A 233 1.12 -3.09 -13.19
N VAL A 234 1.07 -4.05 -14.13
CA VAL A 234 1.56 -5.43 -13.91
C VAL A 234 3.01 -5.67 -14.34
N GLU A 235 3.54 -4.86 -15.27
CA GLU A 235 4.84 -5.14 -15.91
C GLU A 235 6.02 -5.00 -14.95
N PHE A 236 5.94 -4.12 -13.94
CA PHE A 236 6.98 -4.03 -12.92
C PHE A 236 7.05 -5.34 -12.10
N ALA A 237 5.90 -5.94 -11.76
CA ALA A 237 5.87 -7.19 -11.01
C ALA A 237 6.35 -8.35 -11.89
N ARG A 238 5.99 -8.36 -13.18
CA ARG A 238 6.50 -9.32 -14.16
C ARG A 238 8.02 -9.29 -14.23
N TYR A 239 8.59 -8.08 -14.36
CA TYR A 239 10.03 -7.87 -14.40
C TYR A 239 10.70 -8.31 -13.09
N SER A 240 10.23 -7.81 -11.95
CA SER A 240 10.82 -8.10 -10.63
C SER A 240 10.76 -9.58 -10.26
N LEU A 241 9.65 -10.27 -10.55
CA LEU A 241 9.55 -11.71 -10.33
C LEU A 241 10.50 -12.48 -11.25
N ASN A 242 10.68 -12.06 -12.51
CA ASN A 242 11.63 -12.73 -13.42
C ASN A 242 13.11 -12.52 -13.07
N LEU A 243 13.45 -11.52 -12.22
CA LEU A 243 14.80 -11.36 -11.69
C LEU A 243 15.15 -12.43 -10.63
N ILE A 244 14.14 -13.01 -9.97
CA ILE A 244 14.34 -14.10 -9.01
C ILE A 244 14.59 -15.39 -9.81
N PRO A 245 15.77 -16.04 -9.69
CA PRO A 245 16.11 -17.19 -10.54
C PRO A 245 15.09 -18.33 -10.49
N LEU A 246 14.50 -18.60 -9.32
CA LEU A 246 13.47 -19.64 -9.14
C LEU A 246 12.09 -19.27 -9.73
N MET A 247 11.86 -18.00 -10.02
CA MET A 247 10.59 -17.51 -10.57
C MET A 247 10.68 -17.21 -12.06
N LYS A 248 11.90 -17.17 -12.63
CA LYS A 248 12.12 -16.92 -14.05
C LYS A 248 11.40 -17.97 -14.89
N GLY A 249 10.43 -17.53 -15.69
CA GLY A 249 9.63 -18.41 -16.54
C GLY A 249 8.59 -19.26 -15.78
N ASN A 250 8.32 -18.97 -14.51
CA ASN A 250 7.31 -19.68 -13.75
C ASN A 250 5.90 -19.40 -14.32
N HIS A 251 5.20 -20.46 -14.75
CA HIS A 251 3.89 -20.35 -15.38
C HIS A 251 2.83 -19.68 -14.47
N HIS A 252 2.89 -19.88 -13.15
CA HIS A 252 1.94 -19.28 -12.22
C HIS A 252 2.07 -17.76 -12.15
N VAL A 253 3.27 -17.20 -12.34
CA VAL A 253 3.47 -15.75 -12.42
C VAL A 253 2.66 -15.17 -13.58
N ASN A 254 2.75 -15.78 -14.77
CA ASN A 254 1.97 -15.33 -15.92
C ASN A 254 0.47 -15.49 -15.69
N ILE A 255 0.01 -16.61 -15.10
CA ILE A 255 -1.42 -16.79 -14.78
C ILE A 255 -1.92 -15.66 -13.85
N ILE A 256 -1.17 -15.31 -12.81
CA ILE A 256 -1.56 -14.24 -11.87
C ILE A 256 -1.75 -12.92 -12.62
N LEU A 257 -0.73 -12.50 -13.38
CA LEU A 257 -0.70 -11.19 -14.03
C LEU A 257 -1.69 -11.10 -15.19
N ASP A 258 -1.74 -12.13 -16.05
CA ASP A 258 -2.61 -12.14 -17.22
C ASP A 258 -4.09 -12.24 -16.82
N SER A 259 -4.41 -12.98 -15.75
CA SER A 259 -5.78 -13.04 -15.22
C SER A 259 -6.22 -11.70 -14.61
N LEU A 260 -5.32 -10.96 -13.95
CA LEU A 260 -5.63 -9.61 -13.45
C LEU A 260 -5.88 -8.62 -14.59
N VAL A 261 -5.04 -8.62 -15.63
CA VAL A 261 -5.24 -7.78 -16.83
C VAL A 261 -6.52 -8.14 -17.56
N ALA A 262 -6.84 -9.42 -17.69
CA ALA A 262 -8.11 -9.83 -18.27
C ALA A 262 -9.29 -9.37 -17.41
N ALA A 263 -9.19 -9.48 -16.08
CA ALA A 263 -10.25 -9.07 -15.16
C ALA A 263 -10.51 -7.56 -15.25
N SER A 264 -9.47 -6.73 -15.38
CA SER A 264 -9.63 -5.28 -15.49
C SER A 264 -10.30 -4.82 -16.79
N ARG A 265 -10.33 -5.68 -17.81
CA ARG A 265 -10.87 -5.40 -19.16
C ARG A 265 -12.30 -5.86 -19.36
N THR A 266 -12.90 -6.51 -18.37
CA THR A 266 -14.28 -6.97 -18.41
C THR A 266 -15.09 -6.28 -17.32
N ASN A 267 -16.38 -6.11 -17.58
CA ASN A 267 -17.38 -5.62 -16.61
C ASN A 267 -18.36 -6.72 -16.16
N ASP A 268 -18.33 -7.88 -16.83
CA ASP A 268 -19.11 -9.07 -16.49
C ASP A 268 -18.66 -9.66 -15.13
N PRO A 269 -19.51 -9.60 -14.08
CA PRO A 269 -19.16 -10.05 -12.73
C PRO A 269 -18.74 -11.52 -12.68
N SER A 270 -19.35 -12.39 -13.46
CA SER A 270 -19.03 -13.83 -13.49
C SER A 270 -17.63 -14.06 -14.05
N LYS A 271 -17.25 -13.33 -15.10
CA LYS A 271 -15.88 -13.39 -15.66
C LYS A 271 -14.85 -12.78 -14.71
N ILE A 272 -15.15 -11.63 -14.09
CA ILE A 272 -14.26 -11.01 -13.09
C ILE A 272 -13.98 -12.00 -11.97
N ARG A 273 -15.04 -12.61 -11.42
CA ARG A 273 -14.95 -13.63 -10.37
C ARG A 273 -14.06 -14.80 -10.77
N LYS A 274 -14.30 -15.40 -11.95
CA LYS A 274 -13.48 -16.51 -12.46
C LYS A 274 -12.00 -16.14 -12.59
N LEU A 275 -11.71 -14.96 -13.13
CA LEU A 275 -10.33 -14.49 -13.35
C LEU A 275 -9.61 -14.15 -12.04
N LEU A 276 -10.29 -13.51 -11.09
CA LEU A 276 -9.73 -13.23 -9.78
C LEU A 276 -9.46 -14.52 -9.00
N THR A 277 -10.41 -15.46 -8.95
CA THR A 277 -10.20 -16.77 -8.30
C THR A 277 -9.02 -17.52 -8.91
N ARG A 278 -8.91 -17.54 -10.25
CA ARG A 278 -7.77 -18.13 -10.96
C ARG A 278 -6.44 -17.47 -10.56
N SER A 279 -6.41 -16.14 -10.44
CA SER A 279 -5.23 -15.41 -10.00
C SER A 279 -4.83 -15.76 -8.56
N PHE A 280 -5.79 -15.81 -7.63
CA PHE A 280 -5.52 -16.18 -6.24
C PHE A 280 -5.09 -17.64 -6.07
N ALA A 281 -5.69 -18.56 -6.82
CA ALA A 281 -5.27 -19.97 -6.83
C ALA A 281 -3.82 -20.11 -7.34
N ALA A 282 -3.46 -19.38 -8.40
CA ALA A 282 -2.08 -19.36 -8.90
C ALA A 282 -1.11 -18.72 -7.89
N LYS A 283 -1.50 -17.61 -7.22
CA LYS A 283 -0.73 -17.00 -6.12
C LYS A 283 -0.50 -18.00 -4.98
N HIS A 284 -1.54 -18.75 -4.59
CA HIS A 284 -1.42 -19.78 -3.57
C HIS A 284 -0.40 -20.86 -3.98
N LYS A 285 -0.57 -21.46 -5.17
CA LYS A 285 0.35 -22.48 -5.70
C LYS A 285 1.80 -21.99 -5.79
N LEU A 286 1.98 -20.73 -6.20
CA LEU A 286 3.29 -20.08 -6.27
C LEU A 286 3.97 -20.02 -4.89
N VAL A 287 3.24 -19.59 -3.86
CA VAL A 287 3.77 -19.39 -2.49
C VAL A 287 3.91 -20.71 -1.73
N THR A 288 3.08 -21.71 -2.01
CA THR A 288 3.12 -23.02 -1.32
C THR A 288 3.99 -24.06 -2.01
N SER A 289 4.57 -23.74 -3.18
CA SER A 289 5.40 -24.67 -3.95
C SER A 289 6.54 -25.24 -3.09
N PRO A 290 6.84 -26.55 -3.16
CA PRO A 290 7.87 -27.19 -2.33
C PRO A 290 9.25 -26.52 -2.42
N GLY A 291 9.59 -25.97 -3.59
CA GLY A 291 10.84 -25.23 -3.80
C GLY A 291 10.98 -23.93 -3.00
N MET A 292 9.91 -23.47 -2.35
CA MET A 292 9.87 -22.24 -1.54
C MET A 292 9.97 -22.49 -0.03
N GLN A 293 10.04 -23.75 0.44
CA GLN A 293 9.75 -24.06 1.85
C GLN A 293 10.95 -24.07 2.82
N HIS A 294 12.21 -24.35 2.44
CA HIS A 294 13.21 -24.66 3.48
C HIS A 294 14.66 -24.12 3.37
N PRO A 295 15.13 -23.57 2.23
CA PRO A 295 16.33 -22.71 2.24
C PRO A 295 16.09 -21.28 1.72
N THR A 296 14.87 -20.97 1.27
CA THR A 296 14.56 -19.80 0.42
C THR A 296 13.58 -18.84 1.07
N GLN A 297 13.66 -18.66 2.39
CA GLN A 297 12.79 -17.72 3.11
C GLN A 297 12.95 -16.27 2.58
N SER A 298 14.16 -15.87 2.21
CA SER A 298 14.42 -14.57 1.58
C SER A 298 13.71 -14.42 0.22
N ILE A 299 13.73 -15.47 -0.61
CA ILE A 299 13.07 -15.49 -1.92
C ILE A 299 11.54 -15.46 -1.75
N ARG A 300 11.03 -16.25 -0.80
CA ARG A 300 9.60 -16.27 -0.47
C ARG A 300 9.14 -14.88 0.01
N ARG A 301 9.91 -14.24 0.89
CA ARG A 301 9.63 -12.88 1.36
C ARG A 301 9.65 -11.87 0.20
N ALA A 302 10.69 -11.86 -0.62
CA ALA A 302 10.79 -10.97 -1.79
C ALA A 302 9.62 -11.18 -2.77
N THR A 303 9.19 -12.43 -2.99
CA THR A 303 8.01 -12.74 -3.81
C THR A 303 6.74 -12.14 -3.23
N ILE A 304 6.52 -12.32 -1.92
CA ILE A 304 5.35 -11.78 -1.22
C ILE A 304 5.36 -10.25 -1.27
N GLU A 305 6.51 -9.61 -1.06
CA GLU A 305 6.68 -8.15 -1.14
C GLU A 305 6.36 -7.62 -2.55
N ILE A 306 6.84 -8.27 -3.61
CA ILE A 306 6.54 -7.87 -5.00
C ILE A 306 5.04 -7.99 -5.27
N LEU A 307 4.40 -9.08 -4.83
CA LEU A 307 2.97 -9.28 -5.01
C LEU A 307 2.12 -8.32 -4.17
N SER A 308 2.56 -7.98 -2.96
CA SER A 308 1.92 -6.96 -2.12
C SER A 308 2.03 -5.58 -2.78
N THR A 309 3.21 -5.24 -3.30
CA THR A 309 3.44 -4.01 -4.06
C THR A 309 2.54 -3.94 -5.31
N LEU A 310 2.31 -5.08 -5.97
CA LEU A 310 1.40 -5.17 -7.11
C LEU A 310 -0.05 -4.85 -6.71
N GLN A 311 -0.50 -5.38 -5.57
CA GLN A 311 -1.83 -5.07 -5.05
C GLN A 311 -1.95 -3.59 -4.65
N ASN A 312 -0.91 -3.02 -4.04
CA ASN A 312 -0.89 -1.61 -3.63
C ASN A 312 -0.94 -0.65 -4.83
N PHE A 313 -0.18 -0.91 -5.90
CA PHE A 313 -0.23 -0.06 -7.10
C PHE A 313 -1.56 -0.12 -7.85
N ASN A 314 -2.34 -1.18 -7.64
CA ASN A 314 -3.58 -1.45 -8.36
C ASN A 314 -4.78 -1.55 -7.42
N THR A 315 -4.71 -0.93 -6.24
CA THR A 315 -5.76 -1.02 -5.22
C THR A 315 -7.11 -0.53 -5.74
N GLN A 316 -7.13 0.60 -6.46
CA GLN A 316 -8.36 1.16 -7.05
C GLN A 316 -9.03 0.19 -8.04
N HIS A 317 -8.23 -0.47 -8.89
CA HIS A 317 -8.74 -1.50 -9.81
C HIS A 317 -9.31 -2.69 -9.07
N LEU A 318 -8.56 -3.21 -8.08
CA LEU A 318 -8.97 -4.38 -7.31
C LEU A 318 -10.24 -4.09 -6.51
N ASP A 319 -10.31 -2.96 -5.82
CA ASP A 319 -11.48 -2.55 -5.03
C ASP A 319 -12.71 -2.41 -5.92
N TYR A 320 -12.56 -1.81 -7.12
CA TYR A 320 -13.65 -1.70 -8.08
C TYR A 320 -14.11 -3.07 -8.60
N MET A 321 -13.18 -3.91 -9.06
CA MET A 321 -13.52 -5.26 -9.54
C MET A 321 -14.18 -6.11 -8.45
N LEU A 322 -13.72 -6.00 -7.21
CA LEU A 322 -14.33 -6.68 -6.08
C LEU A 322 -15.73 -6.14 -5.80
N SER A 323 -15.93 -4.81 -5.85
CA SER A 323 -17.25 -4.21 -5.65
C SER A 323 -18.31 -4.66 -6.68
N LEU A 324 -17.88 -5.06 -7.89
CA LEU A 324 -18.77 -5.58 -8.93
C LEU A 324 -19.23 -7.03 -8.67
N ILE A 325 -18.48 -7.79 -7.87
CA ILE A 325 -18.78 -9.20 -7.59
C ILE A 325 -19.24 -9.46 -6.16
N SER A 326 -19.03 -8.50 -5.24
CA SER A 326 -19.44 -8.60 -3.84
C SER A 326 -20.95 -8.52 -3.73
N ASP A 327 -21.56 -9.57 -3.17
CA ASP A 327 -22.96 -9.58 -2.77
C ASP A 327 -23.11 -8.88 -1.41
N LYS A 328 -23.15 -7.54 -1.44
CA LYS A 328 -23.23 -6.69 -0.24
C LYS A 328 -24.44 -7.03 0.62
N HIS A 329 -25.59 -7.32 0.00
CA HIS A 329 -26.81 -7.62 0.74
C HIS A 329 -26.70 -8.94 1.50
N ARG A 330 -26.16 -9.98 0.86
CA ARG A 330 -25.91 -11.26 1.53
C ARG A 330 -24.89 -11.14 2.65
N LEU A 331 -23.84 -10.35 2.49
CA LEU A 331 -22.85 -10.10 3.54
C LEU A 331 -23.47 -9.35 4.72
N GLU A 332 -24.24 -8.29 4.47
CA GLU A 332 -24.94 -7.55 5.51
C GLU A 332 -25.91 -8.44 6.29
N LYS A 333 -26.64 -9.32 5.60
CA LYS A 333 -27.50 -10.31 6.24
C LYS A 333 -26.70 -11.26 7.12
N MET A 334 -25.59 -11.79 6.59
CA MET A 334 -24.69 -12.71 7.32
C MET A 334 -24.10 -12.07 8.59
N PHE A 335 -23.81 -10.77 8.58
CA PHE A 335 -23.25 -10.07 9.74
C PHE A 335 -24.31 -9.68 10.78
N ARG A 336 -25.59 -9.62 10.41
CA ARG A 336 -26.70 -9.36 11.35
C ARG A 336 -27.20 -10.62 12.04
N GLU A 337 -27.11 -11.76 11.35
CA GLU A 337 -27.57 -13.04 11.89
C GLU A 337 -26.52 -13.66 12.83
N PRO A 338 -26.91 -14.21 13.99
CA PRO A 338 -25.99 -14.93 14.86
C PRO A 338 -25.37 -16.10 14.11
N CYS A 339 -24.04 -16.11 13.97
CA CYS A 339 -23.30 -17.17 13.30
C CYS A 339 -22.51 -18.00 14.33
N CYS A 340 -22.57 -19.33 14.20
CA CYS A 340 -21.71 -20.22 14.98
C CYS A 340 -20.27 -20.11 14.46
N ILE A 341 -19.37 -19.58 15.30
CA ILE A 341 -17.95 -19.50 14.97
C ILE A 341 -17.31 -20.86 15.27
N ASP A 342 -16.61 -21.42 14.28
CA ASP A 342 -15.86 -22.67 14.46
C ASP A 342 -14.76 -22.50 15.52
N GLU A 343 -14.53 -23.49 16.37
CA GLU A 343 -13.60 -23.39 17.50
C GLU A 343 -12.16 -23.04 17.06
N GLY A 344 -11.70 -23.55 15.91
CA GLY A 344 -10.39 -23.20 15.34
C GLY A 344 -10.33 -21.74 14.89
N ILE A 345 -11.43 -21.22 14.34
CA ILE A 345 -11.56 -19.81 13.96
C ILE A 345 -11.68 -18.92 15.21
N GLY A 346 -12.43 -19.35 16.23
CA GLY A 346 -12.58 -18.64 17.50
C GLY A 346 -11.24 -18.38 18.18
N ARG A 347 -10.36 -19.40 18.25
CA ARG A 347 -8.98 -19.22 18.75
C ARG A 347 -8.18 -18.20 17.95
N THR A 348 -8.35 -18.17 16.63
CA THR A 348 -7.68 -17.18 15.76
C THR A 348 -8.25 -15.78 16.02
N GLN A 349 -9.56 -15.64 16.17
CA GLN A 349 -10.27 -14.40 16.45
C GLN A 349 -9.83 -13.80 17.79
N GLU A 350 -9.80 -14.61 18.85
CA GLU A 350 -9.32 -14.20 20.18
C GLU A 350 -7.86 -13.77 20.15
N ALA A 351 -7.00 -14.52 19.46
CA ALA A 351 -5.59 -14.17 19.30
C ALA A 351 -5.40 -12.83 18.56
N LEU A 352 -6.21 -12.55 17.53
CA LEU A 352 -6.19 -11.26 16.81
C LEU A 352 -6.68 -10.11 17.71
N LYS A 353 -7.77 -10.30 18.46
CA LYS A 353 -8.28 -9.29 19.41
C LYS A 353 -7.31 -8.98 20.55
N ALA A 354 -6.41 -9.92 20.87
CA ALA A 354 -5.36 -9.72 21.87
C ALA A 354 -4.17 -8.89 21.39
N VAL A 355 -4.14 -8.46 20.12
CA VAL A 355 -3.08 -7.60 19.56
C VAL A 355 -3.43 -6.12 19.83
N PRO A 356 -2.62 -5.36 20.59
CA PRO A 356 -2.94 -3.99 20.98
C PRO A 356 -3.22 -3.03 19.80
N ALA A 357 -2.43 -3.10 18.73
CA ALA A 357 -2.64 -2.30 17.52
C ALA A 357 -3.99 -2.56 16.82
N LEU A 358 -4.66 -3.69 17.09
CA LEU A 358 -5.94 -4.07 16.49
C LEU A 358 -7.16 -3.71 17.34
N SER A 359 -6.99 -2.97 18.44
CA SER A 359 -8.09 -2.57 19.34
C SER A 359 -9.23 -1.83 18.61
N GLY A 360 -8.92 -1.05 17.57
CA GLY A 360 -9.91 -0.38 16.72
C GLY A 360 -10.51 -1.25 15.60
N ALA A 361 -10.00 -2.46 15.40
CA ALA A 361 -10.34 -3.34 14.27
C ALA A 361 -11.21 -4.55 14.67
N HIS A 362 -11.75 -4.59 15.89
CA HIS A 362 -12.52 -5.73 16.40
C HIS A 362 -13.70 -6.13 15.51
N GLN A 363 -14.43 -5.16 14.94
CA GLN A 363 -15.53 -5.45 14.01
C GLN A 363 -15.03 -6.19 12.76
N VAL A 364 -13.89 -5.78 12.18
CA VAL A 364 -13.31 -6.42 11.00
C VAL A 364 -12.83 -7.85 11.32
N ILE A 365 -12.32 -8.05 12.54
CA ILE A 365 -11.93 -9.37 13.05
C ILE A 365 -13.16 -10.28 13.22
N ASP A 366 -14.30 -9.73 13.67
CA ASP A 366 -15.56 -10.46 13.80
C ASP A 366 -16.13 -10.84 12.43
N GLU A 367 -16.14 -9.91 11.47
CA GLU A 367 -16.51 -10.18 10.08
C GLU A 367 -15.62 -11.27 9.45
N TYR A 368 -14.31 -11.22 9.68
CA TYR A 368 -13.37 -12.28 9.27
C TYR A 368 -13.77 -13.63 9.85
N ALA A 369 -14.04 -13.70 11.15
CA ALA A 369 -14.40 -14.94 11.82
C ALA A 369 -15.72 -15.53 11.31
N ILE A 370 -16.73 -14.69 11.07
CA ILE A 370 -18.02 -15.09 10.51
C ILE A 370 -17.86 -15.68 9.11
N ILE A 371 -17.09 -15.03 8.23
CA ILE A 371 -16.86 -15.52 6.86
C ILE A 371 -16.02 -16.82 6.90
N ALA A 372 -14.97 -16.87 7.71
CA ALA A 372 -14.09 -18.05 7.78
C ALA A 372 -14.78 -19.30 8.35
N SER A 373 -15.80 -19.10 9.21
CA SER A 373 -16.60 -20.16 9.83
C SER A 373 -17.68 -20.72 8.91
N GLN A 374 -17.93 -20.11 7.74
CA GLN A 374 -18.93 -20.63 6.81
C GLN A 374 -18.55 -22.06 6.37
N PRO A 375 -19.49 -23.01 6.40
CA PRO A 375 -19.21 -24.41 6.02
C PRO A 375 -18.80 -24.50 4.55
N TYR A 376 -19.42 -23.67 3.71
CA TYR A 376 -19.12 -23.50 2.30
C TYR A 376 -18.72 -22.04 2.05
N ILE A 377 -17.54 -21.85 1.44
CA ILE A 377 -17.03 -20.53 1.08
C ILE A 377 -17.18 -20.38 -0.44
N SER A 378 -18.16 -19.60 -0.86
CA SER A 378 -18.31 -19.23 -2.26
C SER A 378 -17.13 -18.36 -2.72
N PRO A 379 -16.86 -18.26 -4.04
CA PRO A 379 -15.78 -17.41 -4.54
C PRO A 379 -15.83 -15.98 -4.02
N GLU A 380 -17.03 -15.39 -3.89
CA GLU A 380 -17.23 -14.01 -3.42
C GLU A 380 -16.86 -13.90 -1.94
N LEU A 381 -17.29 -14.85 -1.12
CA LEU A 381 -16.93 -14.91 0.30
C LEU A 381 -15.44 -15.12 0.50
N PHE A 382 -14.78 -15.92 -0.35
CA PHE A 382 -13.32 -16.07 -0.30
C PHE A 382 -12.60 -14.76 -0.58
N LEU A 383 -13.10 -13.98 -1.52
CA LEU A 383 -12.54 -12.67 -1.88
C LEU A 383 -12.75 -11.63 -0.78
N GLU A 384 -13.94 -11.61 -0.17
CA GLU A 384 -14.21 -10.78 1.02
C GLU A 384 -13.34 -11.19 2.21
N LEU A 385 -13.19 -12.50 2.47
CA LEU A 385 -12.30 -13.01 3.51
C LEU A 385 -10.88 -12.47 3.32
N ARG A 386 -10.39 -12.49 2.08
CA ARG A 386 -9.08 -11.92 1.73
C ARG A 386 -9.01 -10.42 1.98
N GLN A 387 -10.04 -9.66 1.61
CA GLN A 387 -10.08 -8.23 1.93
C GLN A 387 -10.02 -7.96 3.43
N ARG A 388 -10.71 -8.75 4.26
CA ARG A 388 -10.67 -8.57 5.72
C ARG A 388 -9.31 -8.90 6.31
N ILE A 389 -8.65 -9.96 5.84
CA ILE A 389 -7.25 -10.25 6.20
C ILE A 389 -6.35 -9.05 5.86
N GLU A 390 -6.43 -8.53 4.63
CA GLU A 390 -5.60 -7.39 4.21
C GLU A 390 -5.90 -6.12 5.04
N LYS A 391 -7.17 -5.86 5.37
CA LYS A 391 -7.54 -4.75 6.25
C LYS A 391 -6.91 -4.92 7.64
N ILE A 392 -7.02 -6.11 8.24
CA ILE A 392 -6.42 -6.43 9.54
C ILE A 392 -4.90 -6.22 9.50
N GLU A 393 -4.21 -6.70 8.47
CA GLU A 393 -2.77 -6.50 8.31
C GLU A 393 -2.38 -5.02 8.19
N ARG A 394 -3.20 -4.18 7.53
CA ARG A 394 -2.95 -2.73 7.37
C ARG A 394 -3.13 -1.92 8.66
N TRP A 395 -3.86 -2.43 9.65
CA TRP A 395 -3.99 -1.77 10.97
C TRP A 395 -2.68 -1.81 11.77
N CYS A 396 -1.77 -2.73 11.44
CA CYS A 396 -0.46 -2.80 12.06
C CYS A 396 0.58 -2.00 11.27
N LEU A 397 1.47 -1.30 11.98
CA LEU A 397 2.61 -0.62 11.35
C LEU A 397 3.56 -1.68 10.75
N PRO A 398 3.93 -1.60 9.46
CA PRO A 398 4.84 -2.56 8.85
C PRO A 398 6.16 -2.70 9.62
N GLY A 399 6.54 -3.93 9.97
CA GLY A 399 7.77 -4.24 10.71
C GLY A 399 7.66 -4.15 12.24
N SER A 400 6.54 -3.63 12.77
CA SER A 400 6.25 -3.67 14.21
C SER A 400 6.11 -5.10 14.72
N ASP A 401 6.28 -5.28 16.03
CA ASP A 401 6.10 -6.60 16.67
C ASP A 401 4.65 -7.06 16.61
N ASP A 402 3.68 -6.15 16.66
CA ASP A 402 2.27 -6.45 16.45
C ASP A 402 2.00 -6.96 15.02
N ALA A 403 2.62 -6.35 13.99
CA ALA A 403 2.49 -6.84 12.61
C ALA A 403 3.05 -8.27 12.46
N LYS A 404 4.20 -8.57 13.07
CA LYS A 404 4.78 -9.92 13.08
C LYS A 404 3.86 -10.90 13.79
N ARG A 405 3.28 -10.50 14.93
CA ARG A 405 2.35 -11.34 15.70
C ARG A 405 1.10 -11.67 14.90
N VAL A 406 0.53 -10.69 14.17
CA VAL A 406 -0.60 -10.92 13.26
C VAL A 406 -0.23 -11.88 12.13
N GLU A 407 0.95 -11.71 11.52
CA GLU A 407 1.46 -12.63 10.50
C GLU A 407 1.57 -14.07 11.05
N ASP A 408 2.16 -14.24 12.24
CA ASP A 408 2.32 -15.53 12.91
C ASP A 408 0.98 -16.20 13.23
N ILE A 409 -0.02 -15.42 13.69
CA ILE A 409 -1.39 -15.90 13.90
C ILE A 409 -1.97 -16.44 12.59
N PHE A 410 -1.89 -15.69 11.49
CA PHE A 410 -2.41 -16.15 10.20
C PHE A 410 -1.60 -17.31 9.59
N VAL A 411 -0.30 -17.41 9.86
CA VAL A 411 0.53 -18.55 9.43
C VAL A 411 0.12 -19.81 10.19
N THR A 412 -0.06 -19.69 11.50
CA THR A 412 -0.51 -20.80 12.37
C THR A 412 -1.90 -21.26 11.96
N HIS A 413 -2.84 -20.33 11.82
CA HIS A 413 -4.19 -20.59 11.33
C HIS A 413 -4.18 -21.33 9.98
N ARG A 414 -3.38 -20.84 9.01
CA ARG A 414 -3.24 -21.49 7.69
C ARG A 414 -2.64 -22.89 7.78
N ARG A 415 -1.70 -23.12 8.70
CA ARG A 415 -1.07 -24.44 8.89
C ARG A 415 -2.08 -25.44 9.44
N GLU A 416 -2.82 -25.06 10.47
CA GLU A 416 -3.85 -25.89 11.10
C GLU A 416 -5.01 -26.17 10.15
N ASN A 417 -5.37 -25.20 9.32
CA ASN A 417 -6.51 -25.28 8.41
C ASN A 417 -6.13 -25.60 6.96
N LYS A 418 -4.88 -25.99 6.69
CA LYS A 418 -4.35 -26.14 5.32
C LYS A 418 -5.21 -27.06 4.46
N ALA A 419 -5.58 -28.22 4.99
CA ALA A 419 -6.37 -29.21 4.27
C ALA A 419 -7.77 -28.67 3.92
N LEU A 420 -8.42 -28.02 4.89
CA LEU A 420 -9.73 -27.40 4.73
C LEU A 420 -9.69 -26.26 3.71
N ILE A 421 -8.70 -25.37 3.80
CA ILE A 421 -8.52 -24.25 2.85
C ILE A 421 -8.30 -24.77 1.43
N THR A 422 -7.45 -25.79 1.28
CA THR A 422 -7.16 -26.37 -0.04
C THR A 422 -8.41 -26.99 -0.65
N LYS A 423 -9.14 -27.80 0.13
CA LYS A 423 -10.40 -28.41 -0.29
C LYS A 423 -11.43 -27.35 -0.73
N ARG A 424 -11.64 -26.30 0.08
CA ARG A 424 -12.57 -25.20 -0.23
C ARG A 424 -12.19 -24.46 -1.52
N LEU A 425 -10.90 -24.23 -1.74
CA LEU A 425 -10.40 -23.60 -2.98
C LEU A 425 -10.64 -24.47 -4.23
N GLU A 426 -10.46 -25.78 -4.10
CA GLU A 426 -10.69 -26.74 -5.18
C GLU A 426 -12.17 -26.88 -5.53
N GLU A 427 -13.05 -26.92 -4.52
CA GLU A 427 -14.51 -26.92 -4.70
C GLU A 427 -14.97 -25.62 -5.38
N SER A 428 -14.51 -24.47 -4.88
CA SER A 428 -14.83 -23.15 -5.46
C SER A 428 -14.38 -23.03 -6.92
N MET A 429 -13.22 -23.57 -7.28
CA MET A 429 -12.77 -23.61 -8.67
C MET A 429 -13.63 -24.54 -9.54
N ARG A 430 -14.04 -25.69 -9.01
CA ARG A 430 -14.88 -26.64 -9.74
C ARG A 430 -16.24 -26.04 -10.08
N ASP A 431 -16.85 -25.31 -9.15
CA ASP A 431 -18.13 -24.65 -9.35
C ASP A 431 -18.05 -23.57 -10.45
N LEU A 432 -16.91 -22.88 -10.56
CA LEU A 432 -16.64 -21.87 -11.60
C LEU A 432 -16.33 -22.45 -12.99
N ASP A 433 -16.05 -23.74 -13.09
CA ASP A 433 -15.85 -24.42 -14.38
C ASP A 433 -17.12 -25.13 -14.88
N LEU A 434 -18.11 -25.33 -14.00
CA LEU A 434 -19.43 -25.88 -14.33
C LEU A 434 -20.49 -24.82 -14.65
N SER A 435 -20.23 -23.55 -14.27
CA SER A 435 -21.05 -22.37 -14.60
C SER A 435 -20.49 -21.62 -15.79
#